data_AF-A0A379WZX9-F1
#
_entry.id   AF-A0A379WZX9-F1
#
_cell.length_a   1.000
_cell.length_b   1.000
_cell.length_c   1.000
_cell.angle_alpha   90.00
_cell.angle_beta   90.00
_cell.angle_gamma   90.00
#
_symmetry.space_group_name_H-M   'P 1'
#
loop_
_entity.id
_entity.type
_entity.pdbx_description
1 polymer ?
#
loop_
_entity_poly.entity_id
_entity_poly.type
_entity_poly.pdbx_seq_one_letter_code
_entity_poly.pdbx_strand_id
1 'polypeptide(L)'
;MGVDVMEVGFPVSSPVILNPSKPSARTIKNSRVCALARCVEKDIDVAAQALKVADAFRIHTFIATSPMHIATKLRSTLDEVIERAVYMVKRARNYTDDVEFSCEDAGRTPVDDLARVVEAAINAGARTINIPDTVGYTMPFEFAGIISGLYERVPKYRQSLSSPFIPTTI
;
A
#
# COMPACT_ATOMS: atom_id res chain seq x y z
N MET A 1 -12.67 12.62 16.08
CA MET A 1 -12.51 12.36 14.64
C MET A 1 -12.77 10.87 14.42
N GLY A 2 -13.74 10.50 13.59
CA GLY A 2 -14.07 9.10 13.27
C GLY A 2 -13.35 8.68 11.99
N VAL A 3 -12.06 8.37 12.11
CA VAL A 3 -11.21 7.97 10.98
C VAL A 3 -11.37 6.47 10.73
N ASP A 4 -11.50 6.05 9.46
CA ASP A 4 -11.72 4.64 9.12
C ASP A 4 -10.47 3.77 9.32
N VAL A 5 -9.30 4.28 8.95
CA VAL A 5 -8.01 3.57 9.02
C VAL A 5 -6.97 4.44 9.74
N MET A 6 -6.30 3.88 10.73
CA MET A 6 -5.22 4.55 11.45
C MET A 6 -3.91 3.81 11.20
N GLU A 7 -3.03 4.39 10.37
CA GLU A 7 -1.68 3.88 10.20
C GLU A 7 -0.83 4.26 11.41
N VAL A 8 -0.49 3.26 12.24
CA VAL A 8 0.14 3.49 13.54
C VAL A 8 1.67 3.44 13.49
N GLY A 9 2.26 2.99 12.38
CA GLY A 9 3.69 3.09 12.15
C GLY A 9 4.27 1.97 11.30
N PHE A 10 5.60 1.79 11.42
CA PHE A 10 6.39 0.82 10.66
C PHE A 10 7.09 -0.17 11.61
N PRO A 11 6.50 -1.35 11.87
CA PRO A 11 6.90 -2.23 12.97
C PRO A 11 8.35 -2.76 12.90
N VAL A 12 8.92 -2.90 11.70
CA VAL A 12 10.32 -3.37 11.56
C VAL A 12 11.34 -2.35 12.05
N SER A 13 11.03 -1.04 11.94
CA SER A 13 11.93 0.04 12.34
C SER A 13 11.66 0.50 13.78
N SER A 14 10.43 0.33 14.25
CA SER A 14 10.03 0.66 15.61
C SER A 14 9.15 -0.46 16.20
N PRO A 15 9.75 -1.52 16.76
CA PRO A 15 9.03 -2.67 17.34
C PRO A 15 8.16 -2.30 18.56
N VAL A 16 8.29 -1.06 19.04
CA VAL A 16 7.65 -0.55 20.25
C VAL A 16 6.19 -0.13 20.03
N ILE A 17 5.80 0.17 18.80
CA ILE A 17 4.51 0.83 18.47
C ILE A 17 3.29 -0.08 18.72
N LEU A 18 3.48 -1.40 18.66
CA LEU A 18 2.39 -2.38 18.74
C LEU A 18 2.68 -3.50 19.75
N ASN A 19 3.45 -3.20 20.79
CA ASN A 19 3.64 -4.14 21.88
C ASN A 19 2.29 -4.40 22.58
N PRO A 20 1.80 -5.65 22.67
CA PRO A 20 0.52 -5.99 23.31
C PRO A 20 0.40 -5.52 24.77
N SER A 21 1.54 -5.27 25.42
CA SER A 21 1.62 -4.73 26.79
C SER A 21 1.41 -3.21 26.86
N LYS A 22 1.43 -2.51 25.72
CA LYS A 22 1.20 -1.06 25.64
C LYS A 22 -0.28 -0.74 25.38
N PRO A 23 -0.85 0.26 26.06
CA PRO A 23 -2.26 0.62 25.94
C PRO A 23 -2.69 1.04 24.52
N SER A 24 -1.80 1.68 23.76
CA SER A 24 -2.12 2.33 22.48
C SER A 24 -2.79 1.37 21.48
N ALA A 25 -2.28 0.15 21.34
CA ALA A 25 -2.80 -0.82 20.37
C ALA A 25 -4.18 -1.39 20.74
N ARG A 26 -4.51 -1.49 22.04
CA ARG A 26 -5.80 -1.99 22.54
C ARG A 26 -6.90 -0.92 22.61
N THR A 27 -6.51 0.35 22.46
CA THR A 27 -7.42 1.49 22.68
C THR A 27 -8.19 1.87 21.41
N ILE A 28 -7.71 1.45 20.23
CA ILE A 28 -8.36 1.75 18.95
C ILE A 28 -9.47 0.72 18.72
N LYS A 29 -10.73 1.10 18.97
CA LYS A 29 -11.90 0.22 18.80
C LYS A 29 -12.75 0.54 17.57
N ASN A 30 -12.66 1.77 17.06
CA ASN A 30 -13.56 2.28 16.01
C ASN A 30 -12.84 2.58 14.69
N SER A 31 -11.56 2.22 14.58
CA SER A 31 -10.75 2.41 13.38
C SER A 31 -9.98 1.13 13.10
N ARG A 32 -9.79 0.81 11.82
CA ARG A 32 -8.93 -0.30 11.43
C ARG A 32 -7.47 0.11 11.62
N VAL A 33 -6.72 -0.68 12.36
CA VAL A 33 -5.29 -0.39 12.58
C VAL A 33 -4.49 -0.82 11.35
N CYS A 34 -3.61 0.05 10.86
CA CYS A 34 -2.75 -0.21 9.71
C CYS A 34 -1.28 -0.14 10.12
N ALA A 35 -0.44 -0.99 9.53
CA ALA A 35 1.00 -0.87 9.64
C ALA A 35 1.68 -0.95 8.27
N LEU A 36 2.70 -0.11 8.10
CA LEU A 36 3.52 -0.07 6.90
C LEU A 36 4.53 -1.23 6.91
N ALA A 37 4.78 -1.81 5.74
CA ALA A 37 5.79 -2.84 5.52
C ALA A 37 6.41 -2.71 4.13
N ARG A 38 7.74 -2.76 4.01
CA ARG A 38 8.38 -2.87 2.69
C ARG A 38 7.96 -4.19 2.03
N CYS A 39 8.11 -4.27 0.72
CA CYS A 39 8.01 -5.52 -0.05
C CYS A 39 9.16 -6.50 0.29
N VAL A 40 9.27 -6.93 1.55
CA VAL A 40 10.25 -7.88 2.10
C VAL A 40 9.50 -8.81 3.05
N GLU A 41 9.73 -10.13 2.96
CA GLU A 41 8.99 -11.12 3.78
C GLU A 41 9.02 -10.79 5.28
N LYS A 42 10.21 -10.52 5.81
CA LYS A 42 10.40 -10.18 7.23
C LYS A 42 9.55 -8.97 7.66
N ASP A 43 9.45 -7.96 6.82
CA ASP A 43 8.69 -6.75 7.15
C ASP A 43 7.18 -7.04 7.22
N ILE A 44 6.66 -7.82 6.26
CA ILE A 44 5.26 -8.25 6.24
C ILE A 44 4.94 -9.10 7.47
N ASP A 45 5.81 -10.05 7.81
CA ASP A 45 5.61 -10.93 8.95
C ASP A 45 5.63 -10.15 10.26
N VAL A 46 6.58 -9.23 10.43
CA VAL A 46 6.67 -8.39 11.63
C VAL A 46 5.44 -7.47 11.73
N ALA A 47 4.98 -6.89 10.62
CA ALA A 47 3.75 -6.09 10.60
C ALA A 47 2.52 -6.92 10.99
N ALA A 48 2.37 -8.12 10.42
CA ALA A 48 1.29 -9.03 10.76
C ALA A 48 1.29 -9.40 12.25
N GLN A 49 2.46 -9.77 12.81
CA GLN A 49 2.59 -10.12 14.22
C GLN A 49 2.25 -8.96 15.15
N ALA A 50 2.70 -7.76 14.79
CA ALA A 50 2.42 -6.54 15.53
C ALA A 50 0.92 -6.21 15.55
N LEU A 51 0.20 -6.48 14.45
CA LEU A 51 -1.22 -6.16 14.31
C LEU A 51 -2.18 -7.22 14.86
N LYS A 52 -1.69 -8.41 15.26
CA LYS A 52 -2.54 -9.52 15.79
C LYS A 52 -3.40 -9.16 17.00
N VAL A 53 -3.09 -8.08 17.70
CA VAL A 53 -3.84 -7.60 18.86
C VAL A 53 -5.14 -6.87 18.48
N ALA A 54 -5.32 -6.52 17.20
CA ALA A 54 -6.51 -5.88 16.68
C ALA A 54 -7.44 -6.91 16.04
N ASP A 55 -8.75 -6.77 16.27
CA ASP A 55 -9.77 -7.66 15.70
C ASP A 55 -9.84 -7.58 14.17
N ALA A 56 -9.52 -6.41 13.61
CA ALA A 56 -9.38 -6.18 12.19
C ALA A 56 -8.22 -5.20 11.93
N PHE A 57 -7.35 -5.54 10.97
CA PHE A 57 -6.19 -4.73 10.65
C PHE A 57 -5.88 -4.73 9.15
N ARG A 58 -5.10 -3.74 8.73
CA ARG A 58 -4.60 -3.57 7.37
C ARG A 58 -3.08 -3.69 7.34
N ILE A 59 -2.57 -4.39 6.34
CA ILE A 59 -1.14 -4.32 6.01
C ILE A 59 -1.02 -3.42 4.78
N HIS A 60 -0.26 -2.34 4.94
CA HIS A 60 0.09 -1.45 3.85
C HIS A 60 1.51 -1.79 3.39
N THR A 61 1.63 -2.31 2.17
CA THR A 61 2.92 -2.55 1.55
C THR A 61 3.17 -1.69 0.34
N PHE A 62 4.44 -1.50 -0.02
CA PHE A 62 4.82 -0.57 -1.08
C PHE A 62 6.13 -0.98 -1.76
N ILE A 63 6.30 -0.50 -2.99
CA ILE A 63 7.55 -0.59 -3.75
C ILE A 63 7.65 0.60 -4.71
N ALA A 64 8.88 1.04 -4.99
CA ALA A 64 9.12 2.09 -5.96
C ALA A 64 8.79 1.62 -7.38
N THR A 65 8.09 2.48 -8.13
CA THR A 65 7.64 2.16 -9.50
C THR A 65 8.28 3.04 -10.57
N SER A 66 8.91 4.15 -10.19
CA SER A 66 9.51 5.05 -11.18
C SER A 66 10.77 4.43 -11.81
N PRO A 67 11.03 4.65 -13.12
CA PRO A 67 12.18 4.07 -13.80
C PRO A 67 13.52 4.37 -13.11
N MET A 68 13.67 5.59 -12.60
CA MET A 68 14.87 6.01 -11.87
C MET A 68 15.07 5.19 -10.58
N HIS A 69 14.03 5.01 -9.76
CA HIS A 69 14.15 4.23 -8.53
C HIS A 69 14.35 2.74 -8.83
N ILE A 70 13.66 2.20 -9.83
CA ILE A 70 13.83 0.81 -10.26
C ILE A 70 15.30 0.55 -10.65
N ALA A 71 15.88 1.41 -11.49
CA ALA A 71 17.25 1.24 -11.96
C ALA A 71 18.30 1.48 -10.86
N THR A 72 18.14 2.52 -10.04
CA THR A 72 19.20 2.99 -9.14
C THR A 72 19.07 2.49 -7.69
N LYS A 73 17.85 2.51 -7.12
CA LYS A 73 17.56 2.13 -5.73
C LYS A 73 17.34 0.62 -5.63
N LEU A 74 16.55 0.06 -6.55
CA LEU A 74 16.21 -1.38 -6.52
C LEU A 74 17.18 -2.23 -7.35
N ARG A 75 17.87 -1.63 -8.33
CA ARG A 75 18.76 -2.33 -9.28
C ARG A 75 18.07 -3.54 -9.92
N SER A 76 16.86 -3.29 -10.42
CA SER A 76 15.92 -4.31 -10.88
C SER A 76 15.26 -3.86 -12.18
N THR A 77 14.36 -4.68 -12.71
CA THR A 77 13.48 -4.34 -13.84
C THR A 77 12.04 -4.13 -13.37
N LEU A 78 11.21 -3.52 -14.21
CA LEU A 78 9.79 -3.35 -13.90
C LEU A 78 9.07 -4.69 -13.69
N ASP A 79 9.40 -5.70 -14.50
CA ASP A 79 8.77 -7.02 -14.41
C ASP A 79 9.11 -7.72 -13.07
N GLU A 80 10.38 -7.67 -12.66
CA GLU A 80 10.81 -8.17 -11.33
C GLU A 80 10.15 -7.40 -10.18
N VAL A 81 9.97 -6.09 -10.33
CA VAL A 81 9.24 -5.25 -9.35
C VAL A 81 7.78 -5.67 -9.25
N ILE A 82 7.13 -5.95 -10.38
CA ILE A 82 5.75 -6.44 -10.44
C ILE A 82 5.65 -7.83 -9.78
N GLU A 83 6.54 -8.76 -10.12
CA GLU A 83 6.58 -10.11 -9.51
C GLU A 83 6.73 -10.04 -8.00
N ARG A 84 7.65 -9.18 -7.54
CA ARG A 84 7.87 -8.93 -6.11
C ARG A 84 6.64 -8.33 -5.44
N ALA A 85 5.99 -7.35 -6.06
CA ALA A 85 4.76 -6.76 -5.56
C ALA A 85 3.65 -7.81 -5.42
N VAL A 86 3.43 -8.63 -6.45
CA VAL A 86 2.44 -9.72 -6.46
C VAL A 86 2.71 -10.70 -5.33
N TYR A 87 3.97 -11.15 -5.20
CA TYR A 87 4.35 -12.10 -4.16
C TYR A 87 4.13 -11.54 -2.75
N MET A 88 4.50 -10.28 -2.52
CA MET A 88 4.33 -9.62 -1.21
C MET A 88 2.87 -9.36 -0.86
N VAL A 89 2.05 -8.93 -1.83
CA VAL A 89 0.61 -8.76 -1.64
C VAL A 89 -0.03 -10.10 -1.28
N LYS A 90 0.27 -11.18 -2.01
CA LYS A 90 -0.22 -12.53 -1.69
C LYS A 90 0.21 -12.99 -0.30
N ARG A 91 1.46 -12.72 0.09
CA ARG A 91 1.95 -13.02 1.44
C ARG A 91 1.16 -12.27 2.51
N ALA A 92 0.94 -10.96 2.33
CA ALA A 92 0.14 -10.16 3.26
C ALA A 92 -1.31 -10.67 3.37
N ARG A 93 -1.87 -11.16 2.25
CA ARG A 93 -3.21 -11.75 2.20
C ARG A 93 -3.36 -13.06 2.98
N ASN A 94 -2.27 -13.71 3.36
CA ASN A 94 -2.32 -14.85 4.28
C ASN A 94 -2.58 -14.43 5.74
N TYR A 95 -2.42 -13.14 6.07
CA TYR A 95 -2.59 -12.62 7.44
C TYR A 95 -3.85 -11.77 7.61
N THR A 96 -4.26 -11.03 6.57
CA THR A 96 -5.45 -10.18 6.60
C THR A 96 -6.15 -10.16 5.25
N ASP A 97 -7.46 -9.91 5.27
CA ASP A 97 -8.25 -9.71 4.06
C ASP A 97 -8.12 -8.29 3.48
N ASP A 98 -7.55 -7.35 4.25
CA ASP A 98 -7.38 -5.96 3.88
C ASP A 98 -5.90 -5.60 3.70
N VAL A 99 -5.49 -5.56 2.43
CA VAL A 99 -4.14 -5.20 2.02
C VAL A 99 -4.20 -3.94 1.16
N GLU A 100 -3.39 -2.96 1.54
CA GLU A 100 -3.14 -1.75 0.77
C GLU A 100 -1.79 -1.84 0.09
N PHE A 101 -1.74 -1.40 -1.17
CA PHE A 101 -0.52 -1.38 -1.95
C PHE A 101 -0.25 0.03 -2.48
N SER A 102 0.94 0.57 -2.18
CA SER A 102 1.41 1.85 -2.70
C SER A 102 2.43 1.70 -3.81
N CYS A 103 2.22 2.46 -4.87
CA CYS A 103 3.22 2.67 -5.92
C CYS A 103 4.13 3.85 -5.50
N GLU A 104 5.21 3.60 -4.76
CA GLU A 104 6.14 4.67 -4.36
C GLU A 104 6.67 5.38 -5.62
N ASP A 105 6.69 6.71 -5.56
CA ASP A 105 7.09 7.60 -6.63
C ASP A 105 6.19 7.61 -7.88
N ALA A 106 4.90 7.32 -7.72
CA ALA A 106 3.93 7.25 -8.81
C ALA A 106 3.84 8.51 -9.68
N GLY A 107 4.05 9.70 -9.11
CA GLY A 107 4.06 10.97 -9.86
C GLY A 107 5.13 11.06 -10.96
N ARG A 108 6.16 10.20 -10.91
CA ARG A 108 7.24 10.12 -11.90
C ARG A 108 7.28 8.79 -12.64
N THR A 109 6.25 7.97 -12.50
CA THR A 109 6.10 6.69 -13.19
C THR A 109 5.25 6.90 -14.45
N PRO A 110 5.70 6.44 -15.64
CA PRO A 110 4.85 6.45 -16.83
C PRO A 110 3.51 5.76 -16.54
N VAL A 111 2.40 6.38 -16.97
CA VAL A 111 1.05 5.90 -16.59
C VAL A 111 0.77 4.46 -17.04
N ASP A 112 1.36 4.02 -18.16
CA ASP A 112 1.24 2.64 -18.65
C ASP A 112 1.96 1.65 -17.71
N ASP A 113 3.17 1.98 -17.26
CA ASP A 113 3.91 1.15 -16.30
C ASP A 113 3.21 1.12 -14.94
N LEU A 114 2.71 2.27 -14.49
CA LEU A 114 1.92 2.38 -13.27
C LEU A 114 0.67 1.51 -13.34
N ALA A 115 -0.06 1.55 -14.47
CA ALA A 115 -1.24 0.71 -14.70
C ALA A 115 -0.92 -0.79 -14.61
N ARG A 116 0.21 -1.24 -15.19
CA ARG A 116 0.66 -2.63 -15.10
C ARG A 116 0.90 -3.08 -13.66
N VAL A 117 1.57 -2.23 -12.85
CA VAL A 117 1.82 -2.54 -11.43
C VAL A 117 0.52 -2.57 -10.63
N VAL A 118 -0.35 -1.56 -10.82
CA VAL A 118 -1.64 -1.46 -10.14
C VAL A 118 -2.53 -2.66 -10.45
N GLU A 119 -2.66 -3.03 -11.73
CA GLU A 119 -3.45 -4.18 -12.15
C GLU A 119 -2.93 -5.48 -11.51
N ALA A 120 -1.62 -5.68 -11.52
CA ALA A 120 -0.99 -6.85 -10.91
C ALA A 120 -1.23 -6.91 -9.39
N ALA A 121 -1.11 -5.77 -8.68
CA ALA A 121 -1.37 -5.69 -7.25
C ALA A 121 -2.85 -6.00 -6.91
N ILE A 122 -3.80 -5.46 -7.68
CA ILE A 122 -5.23 -5.76 -7.50
C ILE A 122 -5.50 -7.25 -7.75
N ASN A 123 -4.95 -7.81 -8.83
CA ASN A 123 -5.09 -9.23 -9.16
C ASN A 123 -4.47 -10.15 -8.09
N ALA A 124 -3.41 -9.70 -7.42
CA ALA A 124 -2.79 -10.41 -6.31
C ALA A 124 -3.61 -10.35 -5.01
N GLY A 125 -4.59 -9.44 -4.93
CA GLY A 125 -5.51 -9.31 -3.81
C GLY A 125 -5.38 -8.01 -3.01
N ALA A 126 -4.66 -6.99 -3.49
CA ALA A 126 -4.74 -5.66 -2.89
C ALA A 126 -6.16 -5.11 -3.05
N ARG A 127 -6.75 -4.63 -1.96
CA ARG A 127 -8.09 -4.04 -1.94
C ARG A 127 -8.07 -2.52 -2.01
N THR A 128 -6.98 -1.93 -1.50
CA THR A 128 -6.73 -0.49 -1.59
C THR A 128 -5.44 -0.27 -2.38
N ILE A 129 -5.48 0.65 -3.33
CA ILE A 129 -4.31 1.08 -4.09
C ILE A 129 -4.09 2.55 -3.76
N ASN A 130 -2.93 2.86 -3.20
CA ASN A 130 -2.53 4.23 -2.89
C ASN A 130 -1.53 4.74 -3.94
N ILE A 131 -1.76 5.96 -4.41
CA ILE A 131 -0.96 6.64 -5.43
C ILE A 131 -0.36 7.88 -4.76
N PRO A 132 0.86 7.81 -4.22
CA PRO A 132 1.46 8.93 -3.51
C PRO A 132 2.11 9.94 -4.47
N ASP A 133 1.92 11.24 -4.23
CA ASP A 133 2.84 12.29 -4.71
C ASP A 133 4.07 12.33 -3.79
N THR A 134 4.99 11.40 -4.00
CA THR A 134 6.13 11.17 -3.07
C THR A 134 7.05 12.39 -2.93
N VAL A 135 7.15 13.24 -3.96
CA VAL A 135 7.98 14.45 -3.91
C VAL A 135 7.18 15.67 -3.47
N GLY A 136 5.88 15.71 -3.78
CA GLY A 136 5.00 16.82 -3.39
C GLY A 136 5.02 18.01 -4.35
N TYR A 137 5.43 17.81 -5.60
CA TYR A 137 5.48 18.87 -6.62
C TYR A 137 4.47 18.65 -7.76
N THR A 138 3.63 17.63 -7.68
CA THR A 138 2.66 17.34 -8.74
C THR A 138 1.49 18.32 -8.64
N MET A 139 1.18 19.02 -9.72
CA MET A 139 0.05 19.94 -9.74
C MET A 139 -1.28 19.17 -9.74
N PRO A 140 -2.38 19.75 -9.21
CA PRO A 140 -3.67 19.06 -9.15
C PRO A 140 -4.16 18.48 -10.49
N PHE A 141 -3.93 19.19 -11.61
CA PHE A 141 -4.33 18.71 -12.93
C PHE A 141 -3.45 17.57 -13.46
N GLU A 142 -2.15 17.55 -13.12
CA GLU A 142 -1.24 16.47 -13.48
C GLU A 142 -1.61 15.20 -12.70
N PHE A 143 -1.88 15.36 -11.41
CA PHE A 143 -2.30 14.25 -10.55
C PHE A 143 -3.67 13.71 -10.99
N ALA A 144 -4.62 14.58 -11.32
CA ALA A 144 -5.90 14.18 -11.91
C ALA A 144 -5.71 13.40 -13.22
N GLY A 145 -4.73 13.78 -14.04
CA GLY A 145 -4.34 13.06 -15.26
C GLY A 145 -3.83 11.65 -14.98
N ILE A 146 -2.98 11.48 -13.95
CA ILE A 146 -2.50 10.16 -13.51
C ILE A 146 -3.67 9.27 -13.09
N ILE A 147 -4.54 9.79 -12.21
CA ILE A 147 -5.69 9.04 -11.70
C ILE A 147 -6.64 8.68 -12.85
N SER A 148 -6.97 9.63 -13.73
CA SER A 148 -7.85 9.37 -14.89
C SER A 148 -7.25 8.33 -15.83
N GLY A 149 -5.94 8.42 -16.11
CA GLY A 149 -5.24 7.44 -16.93
C GLY A 149 -5.26 6.03 -16.34
N LEU A 150 -5.21 5.90 -15.01
CA LEU A 150 -5.38 4.62 -14.30
C LEU A 150 -6.82 4.09 -14.42
N TYR A 151 -7.83 4.95 -14.29
CA TYR A 151 -9.23 4.56 -14.48
C TYR A 151 -9.52 4.02 -15.88
N GLU A 152 -8.89 4.59 -16.91
CA GLU A 152 -9.03 4.15 -18.31
C GLU A 152 -8.35 2.81 -18.56
N ARG A 153 -7.17 2.59 -17.97
CA ARG A 153 -6.31 1.43 -18.26
C ARG A 153 -6.59 0.23 -17.38
N VAL A 154 -7.10 0.45 -16.16
CA VAL A 154 -7.31 -0.62 -15.17
C VAL A 154 -8.78 -0.67 -14.75
N PRO A 155 -9.65 -1.41 -15.47
CA PRO A 155 -11.08 -1.50 -15.15
C PRO A 155 -11.37 -1.96 -13.71
N LYS A 156 -10.49 -2.78 -13.12
CA LYS A 156 -10.62 -3.25 -11.73
C LYS A 156 -10.31 -2.16 -10.69
N TYR A 157 -9.47 -1.17 -11.03
CA TYR A 157 -9.16 -0.04 -10.15
C TYR A 157 -10.40 0.83 -9.90
N ARG A 158 -11.26 0.96 -10.92
CA ARG A 158 -12.59 1.59 -10.77
C ARG A 158 -13.47 0.87 -9.77
N GLN A 159 -13.40 -0.46 -9.68
CA GLN A 159 -14.24 -1.27 -8.81
C GLN A 159 -13.73 -1.31 -7.36
N SER A 160 -12.41 -1.27 -7.14
CA SER A 160 -11.83 -1.24 -5.79
C SER A 160 -12.30 -0.05 -4.96
N LEU A 161 -12.70 1.04 -5.62
CA LEU A 161 -13.22 2.26 -5.00
C LEU A 161 -14.73 2.23 -4.69
N SER A 162 -15.46 1.23 -5.19
CA SER A 162 -16.91 1.07 -5.00
C SER A 162 -17.28 0.05 -3.90
N SER A 163 -16.28 -0.59 -3.30
CA SER A 163 -16.42 -1.26 -2.01
C SER A 163 -16.52 -0.19 -0.91
N PRO A 164 -17.26 -0.37 0.20
CA PRO A 164 -17.49 0.66 1.22
C PRO A 164 -16.24 1.18 1.98
N PHE A 165 -15.03 0.94 1.46
CA PHE A 165 -13.78 1.47 1.98
C PHE A 165 -13.27 2.56 1.04
N ILE A 166 -13.44 3.79 1.51
CA ILE A 166 -13.15 5.06 0.86
C ILE A 166 -11.67 5.13 0.43
N PRO A 167 -11.33 5.69 -0.75
CA PRO A 167 -9.96 6.05 -1.08
C PRO A 167 -9.39 7.03 -0.05
N THR A 168 -8.35 6.64 0.66
CA THR A 168 -7.49 7.57 1.39
C THR A 168 -6.57 8.24 0.38
N THR A 169 -6.97 9.42 -0.11
CA THR A 169 -6.01 10.41 -0.61
C THR A 169 -5.54 11.21 0.59
N ILE A 170 -4.27 11.04 0.97
CA ILE A 170 -3.57 11.93 1.90
C ILE A 170 -2.56 12.73 1.10
#